data_AF-A0AAV9C825-F1
#
_entry.id   AF-A0AAV9C825-F1
#
_cell.length_a   1.000
_cell.length_b   1.000
_cell.length_c   1.000
_cell.angle_alpha   90.00
_cell.angle_beta   90.00
_cell.angle_gamma   90.00
#
_symmetry.space_group_name_H-M   'P 1'
#
loop_
_entity.id
_entity.type
_entity.pdbx_description
1 polymer ?
#
loop_
_entity_poly.entity_id
_entity_poly.type
_entity_poly.pdbx_seq_one_letter_code
_entity_poly.pdbx_strand_id
1 'polypeptide(L)'
;MATKRYIVEVEKAEPEREGKPSAGPAYRSLFAKDGFPQPVEGMETCWDVFRMSVERCPENRMLGRREVVNGKPGGYIWMTYKQVYDVVMRLGNSIRSCGVSQGGRCGIYGANCTEWIMSMEACNAHGIYCVPLYDTLGMQRFANMWADISLGAGAVEFIICHAEVSIAFVEEKKIAEVLKTCPKSTEFLKTLVSFGKVAPEQKEEAEKFGLAIYSWDEFLTLGDNQQFDLPVTKKDGISTIMYTSGTTGDPKGVLISHESIITLIAGVKQLLSSVNEQLDFKDVYLSYLPLAHIFDRVIEELFISIGASIGFWRGVKQGLGGNVRLILSGAAPLATHVEAFLRVVACCHVVQGYGLTETCAGTFVSLPNEPSMLGTVGPPVPNVDVRLESVPEMGYDALSNVPRGEICVKGNTLFSGYYKREDLTKEVMDDGWFHTGDIGEWQPNGSLKIIDRKKNIFKLSQGEYVAVENLENIYGLVSAIDSRWAEENGESGDFTSLCENPKAKAYILGELTKIAKEKKLKGFEVIKAVHLDPLPFDMERDLLTPTYKKKRPQLLKYYQGIIDGLYKSPK
;
A
#
# COMPACT_ATOMS: atom_id res chain seq x y z
N MET A 1 -21.15 5.26 32.39
CA MET A 1 -20.48 3.99 32.07
C MET A 1 -19.01 4.30 31.85
N ALA A 2 -18.07 3.56 32.44
CA ALA A 2 -16.66 3.76 32.15
C ALA A 2 -16.42 3.51 30.65
N THR A 3 -15.78 4.45 29.96
CA THR A 3 -15.42 4.30 28.55
C THR A 3 -14.48 3.11 28.44
N LYS A 4 -14.89 2.08 27.70
CA LYS A 4 -14.06 0.90 27.41
C LYS A 4 -12.77 1.38 26.75
N ARG A 5 -11.62 1.09 27.39
CA ARG A 5 -10.28 1.47 26.89
C ARG A 5 -9.65 0.25 26.22
N TYR A 6 -9.17 0.42 24.99
CA TYR A 6 -8.65 -0.65 24.12
C TYR A 6 -7.13 -0.79 24.16
N ILE A 7 -6.47 -0.07 25.06
CA ILE A 7 -5.02 -0.05 25.22
C ILE A 7 -4.62 -0.18 26.70
N VAL A 8 -3.44 -0.74 26.92
CA VAL A 8 -2.77 -0.81 28.23
C VAL A 8 -1.42 -0.11 28.14
N GLU A 9 -1.05 0.62 29.20
CA GLU A 9 0.26 1.26 29.30
C GLU A 9 1.32 0.20 29.59
N VAL A 10 2.42 0.23 28.83
CA VAL A 10 3.54 -0.73 28.96
C VAL A 10 4.87 -0.05 29.26
N GLU A 11 5.04 1.21 28.88
CA GLU A 11 6.17 2.06 29.29
C GLU A 11 5.63 3.45 29.69
N LYS A 12 6.24 4.07 30.71
CA LYS A 12 5.84 5.41 31.19
C LYS A 12 6.22 6.50 30.19
N ALA A 13 5.54 7.63 30.28
CA ALA A 13 5.91 8.85 29.56
C ALA A 13 7.33 9.32 29.90
N GLU A 14 7.99 9.93 28.93
CA GLU A 14 9.32 10.51 29.03
C GLU A 14 9.23 12.03 28.82
N PRO A 15 9.70 12.86 29.78
CA PRO A 15 9.77 14.30 29.56
C PRO A 15 10.85 14.64 28.53
N GLU A 16 10.80 15.87 28.02
CA GLU A 16 11.84 16.41 27.14
C GLU A 16 13.23 16.30 27.79
N ARG A 17 14.23 15.92 27.00
CA ARG A 17 15.65 15.83 27.39
C ARG A 17 16.50 16.51 26.32
N GLU A 18 17.76 16.85 26.63
CA GLU A 18 18.66 17.59 25.72
C GLU A 18 18.65 17.02 24.28
N GLY A 19 17.95 17.71 23.38
CA GLY A 19 17.83 17.36 21.97
C GLY A 19 16.78 16.31 21.59
N LYS A 20 16.01 15.74 22.55
CA LYS A 20 14.91 14.80 22.31
C LYS A 20 13.57 15.37 22.81
N PRO A 21 12.53 15.47 21.96
CA PRO A 21 11.19 15.88 22.38
C PRO A 21 10.61 14.94 23.45
N SER A 22 9.60 15.41 24.19
CA SER A 22 8.86 14.54 25.13
C SER A 22 8.11 13.42 24.41
N ALA A 23 8.12 12.23 24.97
CA ALA A 23 7.35 11.09 24.50
C ALA A 23 6.23 10.74 25.48
N GLY A 24 5.01 10.54 24.98
CA GLY A 24 3.90 10.02 25.77
C GLY A 24 4.14 8.57 26.21
N PRO A 25 3.27 8.01 27.07
CA PRO A 25 3.38 6.60 27.46
C PRO A 25 3.32 5.69 26.24
N ALA A 26 4.04 4.56 26.30
CA ALA A 26 3.89 3.50 25.31
C ALA A 26 2.67 2.66 25.65
N TYR A 27 1.89 2.38 24.62
CA TYR A 27 0.64 1.64 24.71
C TYR A 27 0.67 0.39 23.86
N ARG A 28 0.11 -0.69 24.42
CA ARG A 28 -0.16 -1.94 23.74
C ARG A 28 -1.66 -2.13 23.56
N SER A 29 -2.06 -2.88 22.55
CA SER A 29 -3.42 -3.40 22.44
C SER A 29 -3.85 -4.15 23.71
N LEU A 30 -5.06 -3.89 24.20
CA LEU A 30 -5.66 -4.65 25.31
C LEU A 30 -5.69 -6.16 25.02
N PHE A 31 -5.79 -6.53 23.74
CA PHE A 31 -5.84 -7.91 23.26
C PHE A 31 -4.50 -8.65 23.29
N ALA A 32 -3.42 -7.96 23.67
CA ALA A 32 -2.07 -8.51 23.92
C ALA A 32 -1.52 -8.06 25.29
N LYS A 33 -2.39 -7.73 26.25
CA LYS A 33 -1.97 -7.22 27.57
C LYS A 33 -1.01 -8.17 28.30
N ASP A 34 -1.15 -9.48 28.09
CA ASP A 34 -0.36 -10.53 28.74
C ASP A 34 0.83 -11.00 27.89
N GLY A 35 1.09 -10.33 26.76
CA GLY A 35 2.14 -10.67 25.80
C GLY A 35 1.63 -10.73 24.36
N PHE A 36 2.56 -10.65 23.41
CA PHE A 36 2.23 -10.77 21.99
C PHE A 36 1.88 -12.23 21.62
N PRO A 37 0.89 -12.44 20.73
CA PRO A 37 0.52 -13.75 20.24
C PRO A 37 1.70 -14.35 19.48
N GLN A 38 1.97 -15.61 19.77
CA GLN A 38 3.01 -16.34 19.04
C GLN A 38 2.46 -16.81 17.68
N PRO A 39 3.33 -16.89 16.66
CA PRO A 39 3.03 -17.62 15.44
C PRO A 39 2.57 -19.05 15.68
N VAL A 40 1.95 -19.66 14.66
CA VAL A 40 1.65 -21.09 14.68
C VAL A 40 2.97 -21.86 14.79
N GLU A 41 3.01 -22.88 15.66
CA GLU A 41 4.19 -23.73 15.84
C GLU A 41 4.64 -24.34 14.50
N GLY A 42 5.92 -24.22 14.18
CA GLY A 42 6.51 -24.67 12.91
C GLY A 42 6.32 -23.72 11.71
N MET A 43 5.60 -22.61 11.87
CA MET A 43 5.45 -21.57 10.85
C MET A 43 6.50 -20.48 11.05
N GLU A 44 7.68 -20.65 10.44
CA GLU A 44 8.80 -19.72 10.58
C GLU A 44 9.05 -18.87 9.34
N THR A 45 8.59 -19.32 8.17
CA THR A 45 8.78 -18.63 6.89
C THR A 45 7.46 -18.45 6.10
N CYS A 46 7.46 -17.56 5.10
CA CYS A 46 6.34 -17.46 4.15
C CYS A 46 6.15 -18.77 3.37
N TRP A 47 7.23 -19.51 3.14
CA TRP A 47 7.12 -20.85 2.58
C TRP A 47 6.36 -21.80 3.49
N ASP A 48 6.57 -21.74 4.81
CA ASP A 48 5.79 -22.55 5.76
C ASP A 48 4.31 -22.17 5.76
N VAL A 49 3.98 -20.89 5.61
CA VAL A 49 2.58 -20.43 5.46
C VAL A 49 1.90 -21.19 4.32
N PHE A 50 2.54 -21.25 3.15
CA PHE A 50 1.98 -21.93 1.99
C PHE A 50 2.06 -23.46 2.11
N ARG A 51 3.23 -24.03 2.41
CA ARG A 51 3.46 -25.48 2.55
C ARG A 51 2.52 -26.12 3.56
N MET A 52 2.40 -25.55 4.77
CA MET A 52 1.55 -26.11 5.82
C MET A 52 0.07 -26.05 5.43
N SER A 53 -0.36 -25.05 4.67
CA SER A 53 -1.72 -25.00 4.13
C SER A 53 -1.96 -26.04 3.04
N VAL A 54 -0.98 -26.30 2.17
CA VAL A 54 -1.07 -27.40 1.20
C VAL A 54 -1.18 -28.76 1.90
N GLU A 55 -0.41 -28.98 2.96
CA GLU A 55 -0.47 -30.20 3.76
C GLU A 55 -1.82 -30.38 4.46
N ARG A 56 -2.40 -29.29 4.98
CA ARG A 56 -3.67 -29.30 5.72
C ARG A 56 -4.91 -29.41 4.82
N CYS A 57 -4.90 -28.73 3.68
CA CYS A 57 -6.08 -28.61 2.82
C CYS A 57 -5.74 -28.65 1.31
N PRO A 58 -5.18 -29.77 0.80
CA PRO A 58 -4.69 -29.86 -0.58
C PRO A 58 -5.78 -29.66 -1.64
N GLU A 59 -7.01 -30.09 -1.34
CA GLU A 59 -8.15 -30.04 -2.26
C GLU A 59 -8.97 -28.74 -2.17
N ASN A 60 -8.65 -27.86 -1.21
CA ASN A 60 -9.33 -26.57 -1.12
C ASN A 60 -8.96 -25.69 -2.32
N ARG A 61 -9.91 -24.83 -2.71
CA ARG A 61 -9.66 -23.79 -3.73
C ARG A 61 -8.68 -22.76 -3.16
N MET A 62 -7.62 -22.48 -3.91
CA MET A 62 -6.63 -21.46 -3.57
C MET A 62 -6.75 -20.26 -4.48
N LEU A 63 -6.42 -20.40 -5.77
CA LEU A 63 -6.32 -19.25 -6.69
C LEU A 63 -7.42 -19.31 -7.76
N GLY A 64 -8.14 -18.20 -7.91
CA GLY A 64 -9.27 -18.08 -8.82
C GLY A 64 -9.06 -17.00 -9.87
N ARG A 65 -9.22 -17.35 -11.15
CA ARG A 65 -9.25 -16.39 -12.26
C ARG A 65 -10.59 -16.47 -13.00
N ARG A 66 -11.05 -15.35 -13.55
CA ARG A 66 -12.27 -15.34 -14.38
C ARG A 66 -11.98 -15.86 -15.78
N GLU A 67 -12.79 -16.82 -16.23
CA GLU A 67 -12.79 -17.26 -17.63
C GLU A 67 -13.12 -16.08 -18.56
N VAL A 68 -12.58 -16.09 -19.78
CA VAL A 68 -12.98 -15.12 -20.81
C VAL A 68 -13.89 -15.82 -21.80
N VAL A 69 -15.19 -15.54 -21.72
CA VAL A 69 -16.20 -16.11 -22.61
C VAL A 69 -16.70 -15.00 -23.54
N ASN A 70 -16.48 -15.15 -24.85
CA ASN A 70 -16.84 -14.15 -25.88
C ASN A 70 -16.31 -12.74 -25.56
N GLY A 71 -15.05 -12.66 -25.11
CA GLY A 71 -14.40 -11.39 -24.75
C GLY A 71 -14.91 -10.75 -23.46
N LYS A 72 -15.77 -11.42 -22.69
CA LYS A 72 -16.31 -10.94 -21.41
C LYS A 72 -15.88 -11.84 -20.24
N PRO A 73 -15.68 -11.28 -19.03
CA PRO A 73 -15.38 -12.09 -17.85
C PRO A 73 -16.57 -13.00 -17.48
N GLY A 74 -16.35 -14.31 -17.54
CA GLY A 74 -17.26 -15.37 -17.09
C GLY A 74 -17.10 -15.70 -15.61
N GLY A 75 -17.39 -16.95 -15.24
CA GLY A 75 -17.24 -17.49 -13.89
C GLY A 75 -15.77 -17.65 -13.47
N TYR A 76 -15.56 -17.85 -12.18
CA TYR A 76 -14.22 -18.19 -11.66
C TYR A 76 -13.88 -19.65 -11.98
N ILE A 77 -12.68 -19.86 -12.49
CA ILE A 77 -11.99 -21.14 -12.56
C ILE A 77 -10.96 -21.15 -11.45
N TRP A 78 -10.96 -22.20 -10.64
CA TRP A 78 -10.17 -22.32 -9.42
C TRP A 78 -9.08 -23.39 -9.58
N MET A 79 -7.89 -23.08 -9.08
CA MET A 79 -6.85 -24.07 -8.80
C MET A 79 -6.90 -24.47 -7.32
N THR A 80 -6.68 -25.75 -7.03
CA THR A 80 -6.54 -26.22 -5.63
C THR A 80 -5.16 -25.91 -5.07
N TYR A 81 -5.01 -25.92 -3.74
CA TYR A 81 -3.69 -25.78 -3.09
C TYR A 81 -2.67 -26.78 -3.63
N LYS A 82 -3.07 -28.05 -3.85
CA LYS A 82 -2.21 -29.08 -4.43
C LYS A 82 -1.77 -28.75 -5.86
N GLN A 83 -2.70 -28.31 -6.71
CA GLN A 83 -2.37 -27.92 -8.08
C GLN A 83 -1.41 -26.72 -8.12
N VAL A 84 -1.62 -25.73 -7.26
CA VAL A 84 -0.73 -24.57 -7.15
C VAL A 84 0.66 -25.01 -6.66
N TYR A 85 0.73 -25.87 -5.64
CA TYR A 85 1.99 -26.40 -5.13
C TYR A 85 2.81 -27.10 -6.22
N ASP A 86 2.18 -27.95 -7.03
CA ASP A 86 2.87 -28.69 -8.10
C ASP A 86 3.45 -27.73 -9.15
N VAL A 87 2.74 -26.64 -9.48
CA VAL A 87 3.26 -25.60 -10.37
C VAL A 87 4.40 -24.82 -9.71
N VAL A 88 4.26 -24.44 -8.44
CA VAL A 88 5.30 -23.72 -7.67
C VAL A 88 6.61 -24.50 -7.63
N MET A 89 6.56 -25.81 -7.39
CA MET A 89 7.76 -26.66 -7.36
C MET A 89 8.47 -26.72 -8.73
N ARG A 90 7.70 -26.86 -9.82
CA ARG A 90 8.26 -26.85 -11.19
C ARG A 90 8.87 -25.49 -11.52
N LEU A 91 8.15 -24.43 -11.20
CA LEU A 91 8.58 -23.05 -11.43
C LEU A 91 9.88 -22.75 -10.68
N GLY A 92 9.97 -23.18 -9.43
CA GLY A 92 11.17 -23.10 -8.62
C GLY A 92 12.37 -23.80 -9.24
N ASN A 93 12.22 -25.03 -9.73
CA ASN A 93 13.27 -25.74 -10.46
C ASN A 93 13.73 -24.98 -11.72
N SER A 94 12.80 -24.39 -12.47
CA SER A 94 13.15 -23.57 -13.64
C SER A 94 13.92 -22.29 -13.26
N ILE A 95 13.51 -21.60 -12.18
CA ILE A 95 14.24 -20.44 -11.65
C ILE A 95 15.67 -20.83 -11.25
N ARG A 96 15.82 -21.97 -10.54
CA ARG A 96 17.12 -22.52 -10.15
C ARG A 96 17.98 -22.90 -11.36
N SER A 97 17.37 -23.42 -12.42
CA SER A 97 18.04 -23.78 -13.67
C SER A 97 18.60 -22.56 -14.41
N CYS A 98 18.01 -21.37 -14.20
CA CYS A 98 18.56 -20.09 -14.66
C CYS A 98 19.71 -19.55 -13.79
N GLY A 99 20.15 -20.29 -12.77
CA GLY A 99 21.25 -19.90 -11.88
C GLY A 99 20.84 -18.98 -10.72
N VAL A 100 19.55 -18.72 -10.53
CA VAL A 100 19.06 -17.90 -9.41
C VAL A 100 18.86 -18.80 -8.19
N SER A 101 19.61 -18.55 -7.13
CA SER A 101 19.62 -19.37 -5.91
C SER A 101 19.20 -18.58 -4.67
N GLN A 102 19.30 -19.17 -3.48
CA GLN A 102 18.94 -18.52 -2.22
C GLN A 102 19.63 -17.15 -2.08
N GLY A 103 18.86 -16.12 -1.73
CA GLY A 103 19.29 -14.73 -1.70
C GLY A 103 19.31 -14.03 -3.06
N GLY A 104 19.05 -14.74 -4.17
CA GLY A 104 18.85 -14.12 -5.49
C GLY A 104 17.62 -13.20 -5.50
N ARG A 105 17.52 -12.31 -6.50
CA ARG A 105 16.40 -11.35 -6.63
C ARG A 105 15.58 -11.66 -7.87
N CYS A 106 14.29 -11.87 -7.65
CA CYS A 106 13.32 -12.15 -8.70
C CYS A 106 12.32 -10.99 -8.81
N GLY A 107 12.33 -10.30 -9.94
CA GLY A 107 11.37 -9.26 -10.27
C GLY A 107 10.02 -9.85 -10.63
N ILE A 108 8.92 -9.17 -10.28
CA ILE A 108 7.59 -9.54 -10.76
C ILE A 108 6.86 -8.24 -11.17
N TYR A 109 6.33 -8.15 -12.40
CA TYR A 109 5.79 -6.90 -12.98
C TYR A 109 4.49 -7.06 -13.78
N GLY A 110 3.40 -6.39 -13.38
CA GLY A 110 2.06 -6.74 -13.88
C GLY A 110 0.94 -6.61 -12.87
N ALA A 111 -0.29 -6.82 -13.35
CA ALA A 111 -1.48 -6.90 -12.52
C ALA A 111 -1.55 -8.23 -11.76
N ASN A 112 -2.33 -8.25 -10.67
CA ASN A 112 -2.53 -9.46 -9.88
C ASN A 112 -3.14 -10.58 -10.71
N CYS A 113 -2.52 -11.75 -10.67
CA CYS A 113 -2.97 -12.96 -11.35
C CYS A 113 -2.46 -14.21 -10.64
N THR A 114 -2.94 -15.36 -11.10
CA THR A 114 -2.50 -16.68 -10.64
C THR A 114 -0.99 -16.87 -10.75
N GLU A 115 -0.43 -16.48 -11.90
CA GLU A 115 0.98 -16.63 -12.25
C GLU A 115 1.88 -15.76 -11.36
N TRP A 116 1.38 -14.59 -10.92
CA TRP A 116 2.06 -13.74 -9.96
C TRP A 116 2.31 -14.46 -8.65
N ILE A 117 1.25 -15.02 -8.06
CA ILE A 117 1.34 -15.71 -6.76
C ILE A 117 2.20 -16.95 -6.87
N MET A 118 2.05 -17.73 -7.93
CA MET A 118 2.88 -18.91 -8.14
C MET A 118 4.37 -18.55 -8.26
N SER A 119 4.71 -17.48 -8.96
CA SER A 119 6.08 -16.97 -9.06
C SER A 119 6.63 -16.52 -7.71
N MET A 120 5.78 -15.88 -6.92
CA MET A 120 6.10 -15.38 -5.60
C MET A 120 6.28 -16.52 -4.57
N GLU A 121 5.42 -17.54 -4.59
CA GLU A 121 5.57 -18.73 -3.75
C GLU A 121 6.79 -19.59 -4.15
N ALA A 122 7.12 -19.63 -5.45
CA ALA A 122 8.37 -20.25 -5.89
C ALA A 122 9.60 -19.50 -5.35
N CYS A 123 9.53 -18.17 -5.25
CA CYS A 123 10.57 -17.39 -4.58
C CYS A 123 10.67 -17.75 -3.10
N ASN A 124 9.53 -17.79 -2.38
CA ASN A 124 9.47 -18.17 -0.97
C ASN A 124 10.10 -19.56 -0.74
N ALA A 125 9.73 -20.55 -1.57
CA ALA A 125 10.21 -21.93 -1.47
C ALA A 125 11.73 -22.05 -1.59
N HIS A 126 12.33 -21.28 -2.51
CA HIS A 126 13.75 -21.34 -2.82
C HIS A 126 14.59 -20.27 -2.09
N GLY A 127 14.01 -19.56 -1.12
CA GLY A 127 14.68 -18.50 -0.36
C GLY A 127 15.17 -17.35 -1.25
N ILE A 128 14.47 -17.08 -2.35
CA ILE A 128 14.75 -16.01 -3.31
C ILE A 128 13.94 -14.79 -2.91
N TYR A 129 14.54 -13.61 -2.98
CA TYR A 129 13.86 -12.38 -2.62
C TYR A 129 12.93 -11.95 -3.74
N CYS A 130 11.63 -11.95 -3.46
CA CYS A 130 10.65 -11.39 -4.37
C CYS A 130 10.79 -9.86 -4.39
N VAL A 131 10.92 -9.27 -5.58
CA VAL A 131 11.05 -7.83 -5.80
C VAL A 131 9.91 -7.37 -6.72
N PRO A 132 8.74 -7.00 -6.17
CA PRO A 132 7.67 -6.44 -6.98
C PRO A 132 8.11 -5.15 -7.70
N LEU A 133 7.91 -5.10 -9.01
CA LEU A 133 8.23 -3.96 -9.86
C LEU A 133 7.00 -3.07 -10.01
N TYR A 134 7.18 -1.77 -9.85
CA TYR A 134 6.08 -0.81 -9.83
C TYR A 134 6.42 0.44 -10.64
N ASP A 135 5.76 0.58 -11.78
CA ASP A 135 5.93 1.62 -12.80
C ASP A 135 5.46 3.01 -12.36
N THR A 136 4.63 3.08 -11.33
CA THR A 136 4.02 4.34 -10.91
C THR A 136 4.72 5.05 -9.76
N LEU A 137 5.89 4.56 -9.33
CA LEU A 137 6.70 5.26 -8.34
C LEU A 137 7.30 6.52 -8.96
N GLY A 138 7.08 7.68 -8.32
CA GLY A 138 7.61 8.94 -8.80
C GLY A 138 9.13 8.99 -8.73
N MET A 139 9.79 9.44 -9.80
CA MET A 139 11.23 9.74 -9.82
C MET A 139 11.46 11.24 -9.83
N GLN A 140 11.98 11.80 -8.72
CA GLN A 140 12.25 13.24 -8.64
C GLN A 140 13.68 13.62 -9.03
N ARG A 141 14.68 12.80 -8.65
CA ARG A 141 16.10 13.18 -8.81
C ARG A 141 16.58 13.11 -10.25
N PHE A 142 15.99 12.23 -11.06
CA PHE A 142 16.43 12.01 -12.43
C PHE A 142 15.44 12.47 -13.50
N ALA A 143 14.42 13.27 -13.15
CA ALA A 143 13.46 13.81 -14.12
C ALA A 143 14.14 14.58 -15.28
N ASN A 144 15.35 15.09 -15.06
CA ASN A 144 16.15 15.79 -16.08
C ASN A 144 17.15 14.88 -16.81
N MET A 145 17.41 13.65 -16.34
CA MET A 145 18.40 12.72 -16.90
C MET A 145 17.77 11.65 -17.80
N TRP A 146 16.45 11.43 -17.70
CA TRP A 146 15.69 10.44 -18.46
C TRP A 146 14.68 11.07 -19.42
N ALA A 147 15.00 12.21 -20.05
CA ALA A 147 14.07 12.91 -20.94
C ALA A 147 13.56 12.01 -22.10
N ASP A 148 14.32 10.99 -22.48
CA ASP A 148 14.02 10.07 -23.59
C ASP A 148 13.34 8.75 -23.16
N ILE A 149 13.13 8.50 -21.85
CA ILE A 149 12.50 7.28 -21.35
C ILE A 149 11.16 7.62 -20.70
N SER A 150 10.09 6.91 -21.07
CA SER A 150 8.78 7.03 -20.41
C SER A 150 8.93 6.84 -18.90
N LEU A 151 8.35 7.73 -18.09
CA LEU A 151 8.52 7.75 -16.62
C LEU A 151 8.35 6.38 -15.94
N GLY A 152 7.44 5.53 -16.43
CA GLY A 152 7.23 4.16 -15.93
C GLY A 152 8.42 3.22 -16.11
N ALA A 153 9.03 3.25 -17.30
CA ALA A 153 10.25 2.49 -17.58
C ALA A 153 11.43 2.96 -16.71
N GLY A 154 11.46 4.24 -16.30
CA GLY A 154 12.48 4.76 -15.38
C GLY A 154 12.43 4.13 -13.99
N ALA A 155 11.24 4.02 -13.39
CA ALA A 155 11.09 3.39 -12.08
C ALA A 155 11.40 1.89 -12.12
N VAL A 156 10.92 1.19 -13.16
CA VAL A 156 11.17 -0.25 -13.36
C VAL A 156 12.66 -0.52 -13.57
N GLU A 157 13.34 0.25 -14.44
CA GLU A 157 14.78 0.13 -14.65
C GLU A 157 15.56 0.39 -13.37
N PHE A 158 15.23 1.46 -12.64
CA PHE A 158 15.86 1.78 -11.37
C PHE A 158 15.76 0.60 -10.40
N ILE A 159 14.57 0.01 -10.23
CA ILE A 159 14.37 -1.11 -9.32
C ILE A 159 15.19 -2.32 -9.75
N ILE A 160 15.14 -2.69 -11.04
CA ILE A 160 15.89 -3.85 -11.57
C ILE A 160 17.39 -3.68 -11.30
N CYS A 161 17.94 -2.52 -11.62
CA CYS A 161 19.36 -2.23 -11.42
C CYS A 161 19.71 -2.13 -9.92
N HIS A 162 18.93 -1.40 -9.13
CA HIS A 162 19.22 -1.16 -7.72
C HIS A 162 19.15 -2.44 -6.89
N ALA A 163 18.10 -3.25 -7.10
CA ALA A 163 17.92 -4.55 -6.44
C ALA A 163 18.77 -5.67 -7.05
N GLU A 164 19.43 -5.44 -8.19
CA GLU A 164 20.21 -6.46 -8.92
C GLU A 164 19.34 -7.66 -9.31
N VAL A 165 18.15 -7.38 -9.86
CA VAL A 165 17.20 -8.41 -10.28
C VAL A 165 17.79 -9.21 -11.43
N SER A 166 17.94 -10.53 -11.24
CA SER A 166 18.56 -11.43 -12.22
C SER A 166 17.54 -12.12 -13.13
N ILE A 167 16.31 -12.32 -12.63
CA ILE A 167 15.18 -12.88 -13.37
C ILE A 167 13.93 -12.04 -13.10
N ALA A 168 13.08 -11.81 -14.10
CA ALA A 168 11.82 -11.10 -13.90
C ALA A 168 10.64 -11.81 -14.58
N PHE A 169 9.52 -11.91 -13.88
CA PHE A 169 8.23 -12.37 -14.41
C PHE A 169 7.35 -11.16 -14.77
N VAL A 170 6.75 -11.15 -15.96
CA VAL A 170 6.12 -9.95 -16.51
C VAL A 170 4.82 -10.25 -17.24
N GLU A 171 3.81 -9.39 -17.07
CA GLU A 171 2.57 -9.43 -17.84
C GLU A 171 2.84 -9.18 -19.34
N GLU A 172 2.18 -9.93 -20.23
CA GLU A 172 2.41 -9.89 -21.68
C GLU A 172 2.48 -8.47 -22.26
N LYS A 173 1.56 -7.59 -21.85
CA LYS A 173 1.47 -6.21 -22.33
C LYS A 173 2.58 -5.29 -21.82
N LYS A 174 3.33 -5.71 -20.80
CA LYS A 174 4.41 -4.97 -20.14
C LYS A 174 5.81 -5.40 -20.58
N ILE A 175 5.93 -6.46 -21.40
CA ILE A 175 7.22 -6.93 -21.95
C ILE A 175 7.97 -5.80 -22.65
N ALA A 176 7.28 -5.05 -23.53
CA ALA A 176 7.90 -3.97 -24.29
C ALA A 176 8.45 -2.85 -23.40
N GLU A 177 7.86 -2.63 -22.21
CA GLU A 177 8.37 -1.65 -21.26
C GLU A 177 9.66 -2.13 -20.59
N VAL A 178 9.75 -3.41 -20.24
CA VAL A 178 10.99 -3.99 -19.70
C VAL A 178 12.09 -4.00 -20.74
N LEU A 179 11.78 -4.31 -22.01
CA LEU A 179 12.77 -4.27 -23.09
C LEU A 179 13.39 -2.88 -23.28
N LYS A 180 12.64 -1.79 -23.02
CA LYS A 180 13.20 -0.42 -23.04
C LYS A 180 14.26 -0.19 -21.96
N THR A 181 14.24 -0.96 -20.88
CA THR A 181 15.21 -0.86 -19.77
C THR A 181 16.52 -1.61 -20.08
N CYS A 182 16.49 -2.53 -21.06
CA CYS A 182 17.60 -3.44 -21.35
C CYS A 182 18.96 -2.79 -21.60
N PRO A 183 19.09 -1.58 -22.18
CA PRO A 183 20.39 -0.92 -22.30
C PRO A 183 21.18 -0.80 -20.99
N LYS A 184 20.49 -0.78 -19.82
CA LYS A 184 21.12 -0.77 -18.49
C LYS A 184 20.76 -1.99 -17.66
N SER A 185 19.51 -2.43 -17.71
CA SER A 185 19.01 -3.48 -16.84
C SER A 185 19.65 -4.84 -17.09
N THR A 186 20.14 -5.13 -18.30
CA THR A 186 20.79 -6.42 -18.61
C THR A 186 22.20 -6.54 -18.05
N GLU A 187 22.74 -5.51 -17.38
CA GLU A 187 23.88 -5.69 -16.47
C GLU A 187 23.56 -6.79 -15.45
N PHE A 188 22.34 -6.78 -14.91
CA PHE A 188 21.86 -7.73 -13.90
C PHE A 188 20.82 -8.72 -14.45
N LEU A 189 19.82 -8.25 -15.19
CA LEU A 189 18.70 -9.05 -15.68
C LEU A 189 19.15 -9.98 -16.82
N LYS A 190 19.12 -11.29 -16.58
CA LYS A 190 19.53 -12.33 -17.56
C LYS A 190 18.37 -13.12 -18.10
N THR A 191 17.24 -13.15 -17.39
CA THR A 191 16.05 -13.92 -17.80
C THR A 191 14.77 -13.14 -17.61
N LEU A 192 13.91 -13.14 -18.62
CA LEU A 192 12.58 -12.55 -18.61
C LEU A 192 11.54 -13.64 -18.89
N VAL A 193 10.49 -13.70 -18.09
CA VAL A 193 9.43 -14.72 -18.23
C VAL A 193 8.09 -14.02 -18.37
N SER A 194 7.37 -14.28 -19.44
CA SER A 194 6.01 -13.78 -19.62
C SER A 194 5.02 -14.61 -18.80
N PHE A 195 4.01 -13.99 -18.18
CA PHE A 195 2.85 -14.69 -17.60
C PHE A 195 1.99 -15.39 -18.67
N GLY A 196 2.20 -15.08 -19.94
CA GLY A 196 1.52 -15.74 -21.05
C GLY A 196 2.49 -15.98 -22.19
N LYS A 197 2.15 -15.49 -23.39
CA LYS A 197 2.94 -15.74 -24.59
C LYS A 197 4.06 -14.72 -24.77
N VAL A 198 4.98 -15.06 -25.67
CA VAL A 198 6.06 -14.18 -26.14
C VAL A 198 6.05 -14.20 -27.66
N ALA A 199 6.00 -13.02 -28.28
CA ALA A 199 6.04 -12.88 -29.73
C ALA A 199 7.47 -13.07 -30.27
N PRO A 200 7.67 -13.60 -31.49
CA PRO A 200 9.00 -13.76 -32.09
C PRO A 200 9.82 -12.47 -32.09
N GLU A 201 9.19 -11.33 -32.38
CA GLU A 201 9.84 -10.02 -32.42
C GLU A 201 10.35 -9.58 -31.04
N GLN A 202 9.65 -9.98 -29.96
CA GLN A 202 10.09 -9.73 -28.59
C GLN A 202 11.30 -10.59 -28.23
N LYS A 203 11.39 -11.83 -28.77
CA LYS A 203 12.56 -12.70 -28.59
C LYS A 203 13.78 -12.12 -29.31
N GLU A 204 13.63 -11.73 -30.57
CA GLU A 204 14.69 -11.10 -31.36
C GLU A 204 15.19 -9.81 -30.70
N GLU A 205 14.30 -8.99 -30.14
CA GLU A 205 14.68 -7.76 -29.44
C GLU A 205 15.46 -8.06 -28.15
N ALA A 206 15.01 -9.03 -27.34
CA ALA A 206 15.70 -9.44 -26.12
C ALA A 206 17.11 -10.00 -26.39
N GLU A 207 17.26 -10.79 -27.47
CA GLU A 207 18.53 -11.39 -27.87
C GLU A 207 19.60 -10.34 -28.21
N LYS A 208 19.22 -9.18 -28.77
CA LYS A 208 20.15 -8.06 -29.02
C LYS A 208 20.86 -7.57 -27.76
N PHE A 209 20.24 -7.76 -26.59
CA PHE A 209 20.79 -7.39 -25.29
C PHE A 209 21.33 -8.59 -24.50
N GLY A 210 21.39 -9.79 -25.08
CA GLY A 210 21.80 -11.01 -24.40
C GLY A 210 20.82 -11.48 -23.32
N LEU A 211 19.55 -11.08 -23.40
CA LEU A 211 18.50 -11.44 -22.46
C LEU A 211 17.74 -12.67 -22.96
N ALA A 212 17.66 -13.73 -22.15
CA ALA A 212 16.81 -14.88 -22.46
C ALA A 212 15.35 -14.56 -22.11
N ILE A 213 14.41 -14.85 -23.02
CA ILE A 213 12.98 -14.62 -22.78
C ILE A 213 12.14 -15.88 -23.05
N TYR A 214 11.23 -16.19 -22.14
CA TYR A 214 10.38 -17.38 -22.18
C TYR A 214 8.90 -17.04 -22.01
N SER A 215 8.02 -17.76 -22.70
CA SER A 215 6.61 -17.85 -22.31
C SER A 215 6.44 -18.65 -21.02
N TRP A 216 5.29 -18.50 -20.36
CA TRP A 216 4.98 -19.23 -19.13
C TRP A 216 5.15 -20.75 -19.29
N ASP A 217 4.57 -21.30 -20.36
CA ASP A 217 4.59 -22.74 -20.63
C ASP A 217 6.00 -23.26 -20.97
N GLU A 218 6.76 -22.51 -21.78
CA GLU A 218 8.17 -22.84 -22.06
C GLU A 218 8.99 -22.87 -20.76
N PHE A 219 8.83 -21.85 -19.92
CA PHE A 219 9.58 -21.71 -18.68
C PHE A 219 9.25 -22.81 -17.68
N LEU A 220 7.98 -23.23 -17.56
CA LEU A 220 7.59 -24.33 -16.66
C LEU A 220 8.26 -25.66 -16.97
N THR A 221 8.71 -25.86 -18.20
CA THR A 221 9.39 -27.10 -18.64
C THR A 221 10.92 -27.00 -18.59
N LEU A 222 11.47 -25.79 -18.44
CA LEU A 222 12.92 -25.54 -18.48
C LEU A 222 13.69 -26.36 -17.42
N GLY A 223 13.13 -26.48 -16.23
CA GLY A 223 13.71 -27.22 -15.11
C GLY A 223 13.28 -28.68 -14.99
N ASP A 224 12.48 -29.24 -15.90
CA ASP A 224 11.89 -30.59 -15.73
C ASP A 224 12.95 -31.72 -15.59
N ASN A 225 14.17 -31.49 -16.09
CA ASN A 225 15.29 -32.44 -16.00
C ASN A 225 16.24 -32.18 -14.82
N GLN A 226 15.93 -31.22 -13.95
CA GLN A 226 16.75 -30.86 -12.79
C GLN A 226 15.93 -30.91 -11.50
N GLN A 227 16.55 -31.38 -10.43
CA GLN A 227 15.94 -31.40 -9.10
C GLN A 227 16.86 -30.67 -8.13
N PHE A 228 16.27 -29.77 -7.35
CA PHE A 228 16.99 -28.98 -6.36
C PHE A 228 16.37 -29.20 -4.98
N ASP A 229 17.22 -29.38 -3.97
CA ASP A 229 16.77 -29.35 -2.59
C ASP A 229 16.34 -27.93 -2.21
N LEU A 230 15.25 -27.84 -1.45
CA LEU A 230 14.79 -26.56 -0.90
C LEU A 230 15.74 -26.09 0.20
N PRO A 231 16.18 -24.82 0.20
CA PRO A 231 17.08 -24.31 1.22
C PRO A 231 16.36 -24.15 2.56
N VAL A 232 17.11 -24.27 3.65
CA VAL A 232 16.63 -23.85 4.98
C VAL A 232 16.71 -22.33 5.05
N THR A 233 15.55 -21.69 5.17
CA THR A 233 15.43 -20.23 5.32
C THR A 233 15.12 -19.91 6.77
N LYS A 234 15.80 -18.90 7.33
CA LYS A 234 15.59 -18.46 8.71
C LYS A 234 14.45 -17.45 8.76
N LYS A 235 13.72 -17.39 9.89
CA LYS A 235 12.63 -16.43 10.09
C LYS A 235 13.05 -14.96 9.98
N ASP A 236 14.28 -14.61 10.35
CA ASP A 236 14.84 -13.26 10.25
C ASP A 236 15.37 -12.93 8.84
N GLY A 237 15.35 -13.92 7.92
CA GLY A 237 15.69 -13.73 6.52
C GLY A 237 14.68 -12.84 5.79
N ILE A 238 15.16 -12.18 4.73
CA ILE A 238 14.32 -11.32 3.88
C ILE A 238 13.41 -12.18 3.01
N SER A 239 12.11 -11.87 3.05
CA SER A 239 11.09 -12.45 2.19
C SER A 239 10.94 -11.65 0.89
N THR A 240 10.88 -10.33 1.02
CA THR A 240 10.63 -9.44 -0.13
C THR A 240 11.29 -8.07 0.05
N ILE A 241 11.67 -7.46 -1.08
CA ILE A 241 12.12 -6.07 -1.15
C ILE A 241 11.01 -5.26 -1.81
N MET A 242 10.30 -4.44 -1.02
CA MET A 242 9.19 -3.63 -1.52
C MET A 242 9.61 -2.19 -1.75
N TYR A 243 9.51 -1.71 -2.99
CA TYR A 243 9.86 -0.34 -3.29
C TYR A 243 8.71 0.63 -3.02
N THR A 244 9.01 1.72 -2.31
CA THR A 244 8.04 2.78 -2.00
C THR A 244 8.49 4.12 -2.55
N SER A 245 7.53 5.00 -2.87
CA SER A 245 7.84 6.38 -3.25
C SER A 245 8.24 7.16 -2.00
N GLY A 246 9.51 7.53 -1.92
CA GLY A 246 10.01 8.36 -0.83
C GLY A 246 9.48 9.79 -0.87
N THR A 247 9.40 10.44 0.29
CA THR A 247 9.14 11.88 0.41
C THR A 247 10.30 12.76 -0.11
N THR A 248 11.47 12.16 -0.36
CA THR A 248 12.75 12.86 -0.57
C THR A 248 13.49 12.48 -1.85
N GLY A 249 12.87 11.79 -2.82
CA GLY A 249 13.54 11.44 -4.08
C GLY A 249 13.16 10.08 -4.67
N ASP A 250 14.19 9.30 -5.03
CA ASP A 250 14.09 8.01 -5.71
C ASP A 250 13.39 6.93 -4.86
N PRO A 251 12.83 5.87 -5.49
CA PRO A 251 12.22 4.76 -4.78
C PRO A 251 13.16 4.13 -3.74
N LYS A 252 12.61 3.79 -2.56
CA LYS A 252 13.37 3.14 -1.48
C LYS A 252 12.93 1.68 -1.35
N GLY A 253 13.89 0.75 -1.40
CA GLY A 253 13.60 -0.68 -1.19
C GLY A 253 13.47 -1.00 0.28
N VAL A 254 12.25 -1.25 0.76
CA VAL A 254 11.96 -1.66 2.14
C VAL A 254 12.19 -3.17 2.27
N LEU A 255 13.07 -3.57 3.18
CA LEU A 255 13.37 -4.98 3.44
C LEU A 255 12.35 -5.56 4.41
N ILE A 256 11.53 -6.52 3.96
CA ILE A 256 10.54 -7.20 4.80
C ILE A 256 11.01 -8.62 5.08
N SER A 257 11.12 -8.96 6.36
CA SER A 257 11.51 -10.31 6.81
C SER A 257 10.32 -11.27 6.81
N HIS A 258 10.59 -12.57 6.86
CA HIS A 258 9.53 -13.56 7.09
C HIS A 258 8.86 -13.37 8.45
N GLU A 259 9.63 -13.10 9.51
CA GLU A 259 9.14 -12.85 10.86
C GLU A 259 8.15 -11.68 10.89
N SER A 260 8.38 -10.62 10.11
CA SER A 260 7.48 -9.47 10.03
C SER A 260 6.07 -9.87 9.56
N ILE A 261 5.98 -10.67 8.48
CA ILE A 261 4.71 -11.12 7.90
C ILE A 261 3.99 -12.08 8.85
N ILE A 262 4.71 -13.07 9.39
CA ILE A 262 4.14 -14.11 10.26
C ILE A 262 3.66 -13.52 11.59
N THR A 263 4.44 -12.59 12.17
CA THR A 263 4.04 -11.84 13.37
C THR A 263 2.77 -11.04 13.12
N LEU A 264 2.61 -10.46 11.92
CA LEU A 264 1.39 -9.77 11.56
C LEU A 264 0.19 -10.71 11.44
N ILE A 265 0.35 -11.86 10.79
CA ILE A 265 -0.71 -12.88 10.70
C ILE A 265 -1.17 -13.32 12.09
N ALA A 266 -0.25 -13.58 13.02
CA ALA A 266 -0.57 -13.92 14.40
C ALA A 266 -1.36 -12.80 15.11
N GLY A 267 -0.92 -11.55 14.96
CA GLY A 267 -1.61 -10.38 15.49
C GLY A 267 -3.04 -10.22 14.95
N VAL A 268 -3.23 -10.37 13.64
CA VAL A 268 -4.57 -10.26 13.02
C VAL A 268 -5.49 -11.39 13.49
N LYS A 269 -4.99 -12.63 13.61
CA LYS A 269 -5.77 -13.75 14.16
C LYS A 269 -6.20 -13.50 15.60
N GLN A 270 -5.30 -13.01 16.45
CA GLN A 270 -5.60 -12.66 17.84
C GLN A 270 -6.66 -11.55 17.93
N LEU A 271 -6.56 -10.54 17.06
CA LEU A 271 -7.55 -9.47 17.00
C LEU A 271 -8.94 -9.98 16.62
N LEU A 272 -9.04 -10.77 15.55
CA LEU A 272 -10.32 -11.34 15.09
C LEU A 272 -10.98 -12.14 16.20
N SER A 273 -10.21 -13.06 16.82
CA SER A 273 -10.70 -13.86 17.95
C SER A 273 -11.20 -13.00 19.11
N SER A 274 -10.51 -11.89 19.40
CA SER A 274 -10.86 -10.98 20.50
C SER A 274 -12.17 -10.22 20.28
N VAL A 275 -12.66 -10.14 19.04
CA VAL A 275 -13.97 -9.55 18.69
C VAL A 275 -15.01 -10.60 18.30
N ASN A 276 -14.74 -11.88 18.60
CA ASN A 276 -15.60 -13.02 18.26
C ASN A 276 -15.87 -13.13 16.75
N GLU A 277 -14.88 -12.75 15.95
CA GLU A 277 -14.85 -12.95 14.49
C GLU A 277 -13.75 -13.94 14.13
N GLN A 278 -13.88 -14.54 12.95
CA GLN A 278 -12.82 -15.38 12.39
C GLN A 278 -12.84 -15.31 10.86
N LEU A 279 -11.70 -15.61 10.26
CA LEU A 279 -11.63 -15.99 8.85
C LEU A 279 -11.48 -17.52 8.80
N ASP A 280 -12.17 -18.16 7.87
CA ASP A 280 -12.07 -19.60 7.64
C ASP A 280 -11.90 -19.94 6.15
N PHE A 281 -11.72 -21.22 5.85
CA PHE A 281 -11.43 -21.72 4.49
C PHE A 281 -12.56 -21.48 3.47
N LYS A 282 -13.76 -21.07 3.91
CA LYS A 282 -14.88 -20.71 3.04
C LYS A 282 -14.86 -19.24 2.64
N ASP A 283 -14.08 -18.41 3.31
CA ASP A 283 -13.92 -17.01 2.93
C ASP A 283 -13.20 -16.89 1.59
N VAL A 284 -13.53 -15.84 0.84
CA VAL A 284 -12.89 -15.51 -0.44
C VAL A 284 -12.36 -14.09 -0.36
N TYR A 285 -11.04 -13.94 -0.51
CA TYR A 285 -10.42 -12.65 -0.70
C TYR A 285 -10.56 -12.20 -2.16
N LEU A 286 -11.06 -10.98 -2.38
CA LEU A 286 -11.04 -10.35 -3.68
C LEU A 286 -9.76 -9.53 -3.81
N SER A 287 -8.73 -10.10 -4.43
CA SER A 287 -7.44 -9.45 -4.67
C SER A 287 -7.60 -8.39 -5.77
N TYR A 288 -7.53 -7.13 -5.36
CA TYR A 288 -7.73 -5.95 -6.24
C TYR A 288 -6.67 -4.87 -6.06
N LEU A 289 -5.97 -4.84 -4.93
CA LEU A 289 -4.88 -3.89 -4.70
C LEU A 289 -3.62 -4.44 -5.38
N PRO A 290 -2.78 -3.62 -6.03
CA PRO A 290 -1.58 -4.14 -6.68
C PRO A 290 -0.70 -4.93 -5.70
N LEU A 291 -0.24 -6.12 -6.09
CA LEU A 291 0.63 -6.96 -5.27
C LEU A 291 2.02 -6.39 -4.99
N ALA A 292 2.38 -5.34 -5.72
CA ALA A 292 3.53 -4.49 -5.39
C ALA A 292 3.31 -3.64 -4.12
N HIS A 293 2.10 -3.60 -3.57
CA HIS A 293 1.76 -2.91 -2.33
C HIS A 293 1.67 -3.92 -1.17
N ILE A 294 2.40 -3.65 -0.07
CA ILE A 294 2.52 -4.58 1.07
C ILE A 294 1.18 -5.06 1.64
N PHE A 295 0.16 -4.20 1.57
CA PHE A 295 -1.14 -4.50 2.14
C PHE A 295 -1.80 -5.71 1.47
N ASP A 296 -1.80 -5.77 0.13
CA ASP A 296 -2.40 -6.91 -0.59
C ASP A 296 -1.62 -8.19 -0.29
N ARG A 297 -0.28 -8.09 -0.32
CA ARG A 297 0.62 -9.22 -0.04
C ARG A 297 0.36 -9.85 1.32
N VAL A 298 0.24 -9.05 2.38
CA VAL A 298 -0.01 -9.57 3.74
C VAL A 298 -1.40 -10.20 3.85
N ILE A 299 -2.42 -9.62 3.21
CA ILE A 299 -3.77 -10.18 3.24
C ILE A 299 -3.83 -11.52 2.50
N GLU A 300 -3.12 -11.67 1.39
CA GLU A 300 -3.02 -12.96 0.71
C GLU A 300 -2.33 -14.02 1.59
N GLU A 301 -1.19 -13.69 2.22
CA GLU A 301 -0.51 -14.60 3.15
C GLU A 301 -1.42 -15.00 4.33
N LEU A 302 -2.25 -14.07 4.84
CA LEU A 302 -3.27 -14.38 5.85
C LEU A 302 -4.30 -15.40 5.33
N PHE A 303 -4.84 -15.20 4.13
CA PHE A 303 -5.83 -16.10 3.51
C PHE A 303 -5.22 -17.46 3.15
N ILE A 304 -3.97 -17.48 2.68
CA ILE A 304 -3.19 -18.71 2.46
C ILE A 304 -3.03 -19.45 3.78
N SER A 305 -2.67 -18.75 4.87
CA SER A 305 -2.42 -19.38 6.19
C SER A 305 -3.64 -20.12 6.77
N ILE A 306 -4.86 -19.80 6.32
CA ILE A 306 -6.12 -20.41 6.78
C ILE A 306 -6.72 -21.38 5.75
N GLY A 307 -6.10 -21.55 4.58
CA GLY A 307 -6.60 -22.47 3.55
C GLY A 307 -7.79 -21.92 2.75
N ALA A 308 -7.96 -20.60 2.71
CA ALA A 308 -9.04 -19.90 2.03
C ALA A 308 -8.71 -19.60 0.55
N SER A 309 -9.66 -19.00 -0.17
CA SER A 309 -9.53 -18.73 -1.61
C SER A 309 -9.22 -17.26 -1.91
N ILE A 310 -8.42 -17.00 -2.94
CA ILE A 310 -8.07 -15.69 -3.48
C ILE A 310 -8.59 -15.61 -4.92
N GLY A 311 -9.54 -14.73 -5.17
CA GLY A 311 -10.08 -14.44 -6.51
C GLY A 311 -9.52 -13.13 -7.06
N PHE A 312 -8.94 -13.17 -8.27
CA PHE A 312 -8.38 -11.97 -8.91
C PHE A 312 -9.42 -11.15 -9.66
N TRP A 313 -9.38 -9.84 -9.43
CA TRP A 313 -10.32 -8.89 -10.00
C TRP A 313 -10.18 -8.73 -11.53
N ARG A 314 -11.30 -8.69 -12.25
CA ARG A 314 -11.40 -8.35 -13.69
C ARG A 314 -12.64 -7.50 -13.98
N GLY A 315 -12.71 -6.31 -13.40
CA GLY A 315 -13.82 -5.38 -13.57
C GLY A 315 -14.93 -5.50 -12.52
N VAL A 316 -15.75 -4.47 -12.42
CA VAL A 316 -16.90 -4.39 -11.51
C VAL A 316 -18.19 -4.57 -12.32
N LYS A 317 -18.99 -5.61 -12.04
CA LYS A 317 -20.44 -5.59 -12.35
C LYS A 317 -21.28 -6.15 -11.20
N GLN A 318 -22.44 -5.50 -11.04
CA GLN A 318 -23.47 -5.63 -10.00
C GLN A 318 -22.92 -5.78 -8.56
N GLY A 319 -22.42 -4.65 -8.04
CA GLY A 319 -22.29 -4.31 -6.62
C GLY A 319 -21.87 -5.46 -5.69
N LEU A 320 -20.57 -5.76 -5.63
CA LEU A 320 -19.96 -6.63 -4.61
C LEU A 320 -20.53 -8.07 -4.48
N GLY A 321 -21.47 -8.48 -5.33
CA GLY A 321 -22.03 -9.83 -5.35
C GLY A 321 -22.88 -10.22 -4.12
N GLY A 322 -23.24 -9.26 -3.27
CA GLY A 322 -24.16 -9.45 -2.12
C GLY A 322 -23.65 -10.31 -0.95
N ASN A 323 -22.41 -10.83 -1.02
CA ASN A 323 -21.83 -11.73 -0.02
C ASN A 323 -20.64 -11.11 0.72
N VAL A 324 -20.49 -9.79 0.70
CA VAL A 324 -19.39 -9.12 1.40
C VAL A 324 -19.67 -9.12 2.90
N ARG A 325 -18.72 -9.66 3.67
CA ARG A 325 -18.74 -9.67 5.13
C ARG A 325 -17.90 -8.56 5.75
N LEU A 326 -16.81 -8.19 5.09
CA LEU A 326 -15.81 -7.25 5.59
C LEU A 326 -15.25 -6.39 4.45
N ILE A 327 -15.17 -5.08 4.69
CA ILE A 327 -14.44 -4.09 3.91
C ILE A 327 -13.39 -3.48 4.84
N LEU A 328 -12.12 -3.67 4.52
CA LEU A 328 -11.00 -3.02 5.19
C LEU A 328 -10.50 -1.88 4.30
N SER A 329 -10.66 -0.66 4.77
CA SER A 329 -10.12 0.55 4.15
C SER A 329 -8.77 0.90 4.78
N GLY A 330 -7.82 1.36 4.00
CA GLY A 330 -6.51 1.77 4.49
C GLY A 330 -5.75 2.57 3.44
N ALA A 331 -4.44 2.71 3.66
CA ALA A 331 -3.51 3.46 2.81
C ALA A 331 -3.70 4.99 2.81
N ALA A 332 -4.92 5.50 2.94
CA ALA A 332 -5.25 6.92 3.12
C ALA A 332 -6.39 7.10 4.14
N PRO A 333 -6.47 8.23 4.84
CA PRO A 333 -7.58 8.52 5.74
C PRO A 333 -8.91 8.51 4.98
N LEU A 334 -9.89 7.78 5.50
CA LEU A 334 -11.25 7.80 4.99
C LEU A 334 -12.05 8.83 5.80
N ALA A 335 -12.73 9.74 5.09
CA ALA A 335 -13.44 10.82 5.73
C ALA A 335 -14.64 10.28 6.53
N THR A 336 -14.85 10.81 7.75
CA THR A 336 -15.87 10.34 8.71
C THR A 336 -17.27 10.17 8.11
N HIS A 337 -17.69 11.08 7.24
CA HIS A 337 -19.01 11.01 6.59
C HIS A 337 -19.08 9.90 5.53
N VAL A 338 -17.99 9.63 4.81
CA VAL A 338 -17.91 8.52 3.85
C VAL A 338 -17.87 7.19 4.60
N GLU A 339 -17.09 7.09 5.68
CA GLU A 339 -17.08 5.92 6.54
C GLU A 339 -18.47 5.63 7.12
N ALA A 340 -19.14 6.66 7.66
CA ALA A 340 -20.49 6.53 8.19
C ALA A 340 -21.48 6.08 7.10
N PHE A 341 -21.40 6.68 5.92
CA PHE A 341 -22.22 6.26 4.77
C PHE A 341 -21.96 4.80 4.41
N LEU A 342 -20.71 4.38 4.24
CA LEU A 342 -20.33 3.00 3.90
C LEU A 342 -20.77 1.99 4.97
N ARG A 343 -20.59 2.30 6.26
CA ARG A 343 -21.07 1.46 7.37
C ARG A 343 -22.58 1.24 7.32
N VAL A 344 -23.35 2.18 6.78
CA VAL A 344 -24.81 2.05 6.60
C VAL A 344 -25.15 1.31 5.32
N VAL A 345 -24.57 1.67 4.17
CA VAL A 345 -25.00 1.16 2.86
C VAL A 345 -24.39 -0.17 2.47
N ALA A 346 -23.23 -0.54 3.03
CA ALA A 346 -22.50 -1.73 2.61
C ALA A 346 -23.04 -3.03 3.24
N CYS A 347 -23.91 -2.93 4.26
CA CYS A 347 -24.48 -4.07 4.99
C CYS A 347 -23.44 -5.09 5.48
N CYS A 348 -22.22 -4.62 5.78
CA CYS A 348 -21.08 -5.43 6.20
C CYS A 348 -20.17 -4.62 7.14
N HIS A 349 -19.17 -5.25 7.74
CA HIS A 349 -18.20 -4.53 8.56
C HIS A 349 -17.33 -3.64 7.69
N VAL A 350 -17.36 -2.33 7.93
CA VAL A 350 -16.44 -1.36 7.31
C VAL A 350 -15.49 -0.88 8.39
N VAL A 351 -14.22 -1.27 8.26
CA VAL A 351 -13.16 -0.97 9.22
C VAL A 351 -12.03 -0.20 8.54
N GLN A 352 -11.38 0.69 9.28
CA GLN A 352 -10.20 1.43 8.83
C GLN A 352 -8.95 0.83 9.46
N GLY A 353 -7.89 0.68 8.67
CA GLY A 353 -6.57 0.31 9.12
C GLY A 353 -5.53 1.37 8.78
N TYR A 354 -4.51 1.48 9.61
CA TYR A 354 -3.33 2.29 9.35
C TYR A 354 -2.07 1.45 9.43
N GLY A 355 -1.12 1.78 8.56
CA GLY A 355 0.10 1.03 8.37
C GLY A 355 0.94 1.60 7.25
N LEU A 356 2.24 1.29 7.29
CA LEU A 356 3.23 1.65 6.30
C LEU A 356 3.87 0.39 5.70
N THR A 357 4.70 0.56 4.68
CA THR A 357 5.49 -0.56 4.17
C THR A 357 6.51 -0.99 5.22
N GLU A 358 7.10 -0.02 5.89
CA GLU A 358 8.08 -0.17 6.98
C GLU A 358 7.51 -0.87 8.22
N THR A 359 6.19 -0.91 8.39
CA THR A 359 5.52 -1.65 9.48
C THR A 359 4.92 -2.98 9.03
N CYS A 360 5.29 -3.45 7.83
CA CYS A 360 4.74 -4.64 7.19
C CYS A 360 3.20 -4.56 7.05
N ALA A 361 2.66 -3.43 6.58
CA ALA A 361 1.22 -3.12 6.56
C ALA A 361 0.66 -2.79 7.96
N GLY A 362 -0.35 -3.51 8.44
CA GLY A 362 -1.24 -3.07 9.53
C GLY A 362 -0.55 -2.85 10.89
N THR A 363 -0.60 -1.62 11.40
CA THR A 363 -0.18 -1.23 12.76
C THR A 363 -1.40 -0.96 13.66
N PHE A 364 -2.46 -0.39 13.09
CA PHE A 364 -3.72 -0.10 13.77
C PHE A 364 -4.88 -0.61 12.91
N VAL A 365 -5.96 -1.05 13.56
CA VAL A 365 -7.21 -1.37 12.86
C VAL A 365 -8.42 -1.18 13.76
N SER A 366 -9.45 -0.50 13.24
CA SER A 366 -10.71 -0.28 13.95
C SER A 366 -11.48 -1.57 14.12
N LEU A 367 -12.20 -1.70 15.23
CA LEU A 367 -13.00 -2.87 15.52
C LEU A 367 -14.37 -2.78 14.80
N PRO A 368 -14.91 -3.93 14.35
CA PRO A 368 -16.27 -3.98 13.81
C PRO A 368 -17.28 -3.57 14.89
N ASN A 369 -18.38 -2.93 14.46
CA ASN A 369 -19.52 -2.57 15.32
C ASN A 369 -19.17 -1.69 16.54
N GLU A 370 -18.07 -0.94 16.51
CA GLU A 370 -17.71 0.04 17.54
C GLU A 370 -17.94 1.48 17.03
N PRO A 371 -19.10 2.11 17.30
CA PRO A 371 -19.41 3.46 16.81
C PRO A 371 -18.46 4.53 17.35
N SER A 372 -17.90 4.31 18.54
CA SER A 372 -16.94 5.22 19.19
C SER A 372 -15.61 5.35 18.41
N MET A 373 -15.35 4.47 17.44
CA MET A 373 -14.15 4.48 16.61
C MET A 373 -14.35 5.16 15.25
N LEU A 374 -15.52 5.73 14.97
CA LEU A 374 -15.79 6.42 13.72
C LEU A 374 -14.78 7.56 13.50
N GLY A 375 -14.14 7.60 12.33
CA GLY A 375 -13.08 8.56 11.98
C GLY A 375 -11.72 8.25 12.60
N THR A 376 -11.53 7.07 13.18
CA THR A 376 -10.27 6.62 13.79
C THR A 376 -9.74 5.37 13.07
N VAL A 377 -8.48 5.03 13.30
CA VAL A 377 -7.87 3.79 12.77
C VAL A 377 -7.88 2.66 13.80
N GLY A 378 -8.60 2.83 14.90
CA GLY A 378 -8.72 1.83 15.97
C GLY A 378 -7.56 1.81 16.96
N PRO A 379 -7.49 0.79 17.83
CA PRO A 379 -6.33 0.51 18.68
C PRO A 379 -5.19 -0.16 17.88
N PRO A 380 -3.98 -0.27 18.47
CA PRO A 380 -2.88 -1.03 17.88
C PRO A 380 -3.28 -2.49 17.63
N VAL A 381 -2.77 -3.07 16.55
CA VAL A 381 -2.80 -4.51 16.28
C VAL A 381 -2.03 -5.21 17.42
N PRO A 382 -2.45 -6.40 17.89
CA PRO A 382 -1.90 -7.02 19.10
C PRO A 382 -0.52 -7.65 18.87
N ASN A 383 0.42 -6.94 18.27
CA ASN A 383 1.80 -7.38 18.00
C ASN A 383 2.81 -6.22 17.98
N VAL A 384 2.36 -5.01 18.32
CA VAL A 384 3.17 -3.80 18.39
C VAL A 384 2.87 -3.03 19.67
N ASP A 385 3.88 -2.30 20.12
CA ASP A 385 3.75 -1.21 21.08
C ASP A 385 3.86 0.12 20.32
N VAL A 386 3.08 1.11 20.75
CA VAL A 386 3.01 2.42 20.08
C VAL A 386 3.04 3.54 21.11
N ARG A 387 3.83 4.59 20.84
CA ARG A 387 3.83 5.84 21.59
C ARG A 387 3.67 7.03 20.65
N LEU A 388 3.36 8.20 21.21
CA LEU A 388 3.44 9.47 20.49
C LEU A 388 4.66 10.25 20.98
N GLU A 389 5.45 10.77 20.06
CA GLU A 389 6.52 11.71 20.37
C GLU A 389 6.09 13.14 20.00
N SER A 390 6.36 14.09 20.88
CA SER A 390 5.96 15.49 20.68
C SER A 390 6.67 16.07 19.47
N VAL A 391 6.00 16.99 18.77
CA VAL A 391 6.56 17.71 17.62
C VAL A 391 6.41 19.20 17.92
N PRO A 392 7.30 19.79 18.75
CA PRO A 392 7.15 21.15 19.27
C PRO A 392 7.07 22.19 18.14
N GLU A 393 7.82 21.99 17.07
CA GLU A 393 7.80 22.85 15.89
C GLU A 393 6.43 22.93 15.21
N MET A 394 5.57 21.93 15.42
CA MET A 394 4.20 21.86 14.91
C MET A 394 3.14 22.10 16.02
N GLY A 395 3.57 22.35 17.25
CA GLY A 395 2.68 22.56 18.39
C GLY A 395 1.94 21.30 18.87
N TYR A 396 2.45 20.11 18.55
CA TYR A 396 1.91 18.84 19.03
C TYR A 396 2.65 18.38 20.29
N ASP A 397 1.89 18.16 21.36
CA ASP A 397 2.39 17.75 22.67
C ASP A 397 1.78 16.39 23.07
N ALA A 398 2.66 15.40 23.20
CA ALA A 398 2.31 14.03 23.54
C ALA A 398 1.96 13.84 25.04
N LEU A 399 2.24 14.83 25.88
CA LEU A 399 1.91 14.85 27.31
C LEU A 399 0.67 15.68 27.64
N SER A 400 0.09 16.36 26.65
CA SER A 400 -1.11 17.17 26.85
C SER A 400 -2.35 16.32 27.14
N ASN A 401 -3.43 16.96 27.62
CA ASN A 401 -4.71 16.29 27.88
C ASN A 401 -5.35 15.65 26.63
N VAL A 402 -4.96 16.10 25.44
CA VAL A 402 -5.31 15.49 24.15
C VAL A 402 -3.99 15.12 23.48
N PRO A 403 -3.39 13.96 23.83
CA PRO A 403 -2.05 13.60 23.40
C PRO A 403 -1.94 13.57 21.88
N ARG A 404 -1.02 14.35 21.34
CA ARG A 404 -0.75 14.45 19.90
C ARG A 404 0.74 14.45 19.62
N GLY A 405 1.15 13.78 18.56
CA GLY A 405 2.57 13.66 18.24
C GLY A 405 2.84 12.73 17.07
N GLU A 406 4.10 12.60 16.71
CA GLU A 406 4.58 11.62 15.74
C GLU A 406 4.35 10.21 16.28
N ILE A 407 3.76 9.35 15.45
CA ILE A 407 3.50 7.96 15.79
C ILE A 407 4.83 7.20 15.75
N CYS A 408 5.19 6.61 16.89
CA CYS A 408 6.40 5.81 17.03
C CYS A 408 6.01 4.37 17.34
N VAL A 409 6.50 3.42 16.54
CA VAL A 409 6.08 2.01 16.60
C VAL A 409 7.27 1.13 16.99
N LYS A 410 7.04 0.12 17.84
CA LYS A 410 8.04 -0.87 18.24
C LYS A 410 7.43 -2.27 18.19
N GLY A 411 8.11 -3.22 17.55
CA GLY A 411 7.65 -4.61 17.42
C GLY A 411 8.34 -5.36 16.30
N ASN A 412 8.09 -6.67 16.21
CA ASN A 412 8.75 -7.54 15.22
C ASN A 412 8.13 -7.45 13.81
N THR A 413 7.06 -6.68 13.64
CA THR A 413 6.47 -6.38 12.33
C THR A 413 7.25 -5.33 11.54
N LEU A 414 8.19 -4.63 12.19
CA LEU A 414 9.01 -3.62 11.52
C LEU A 414 9.91 -4.23 10.44
N PHE A 415 10.14 -3.47 9.38
CA PHE A 415 11.14 -3.72 8.35
C PHE A 415 12.54 -3.96 8.92
N SER A 416 13.38 -4.66 8.15
CA SER A 416 14.79 -4.85 8.45
C SER A 416 15.67 -3.66 8.01
N GLY A 417 15.06 -2.57 7.53
CA GLY A 417 15.74 -1.37 7.04
C GLY A 417 15.54 -1.11 5.54
N TYR A 418 16.17 -0.05 5.03
CA TYR A 418 16.17 0.28 3.61
C TYR A 418 17.37 -0.34 2.89
N TYR A 419 17.10 -1.05 1.80
CA TYR A 419 18.12 -1.71 0.98
C TYR A 419 19.16 -0.73 0.47
N LYS A 420 20.44 -1.02 0.74
CA LYS A 420 21.60 -0.18 0.40
C LYS A 420 21.53 1.25 0.96
N ARG A 421 20.70 1.51 1.98
CA ARG A 421 20.46 2.84 2.58
C ARG A 421 20.37 2.77 4.11
N GLU A 422 21.46 2.35 4.74
CA GLU A 422 21.57 2.32 6.21
C GLU A 422 21.47 3.73 6.82
N ASP A 423 21.91 4.75 6.09
CA ASP A 423 21.74 6.17 6.43
C ASP A 423 20.27 6.51 6.70
N LEU A 424 19.38 6.20 5.76
CA LEU A 424 17.95 6.43 5.90
C LEU A 424 17.31 5.54 6.96
N THR A 425 17.89 4.36 7.20
CA THR A 425 17.39 3.45 8.24
C THR A 425 17.65 4.04 9.62
N LYS A 426 18.86 4.59 9.85
CA LYS A 426 19.22 5.26 11.10
C LYS A 426 18.44 6.55 11.33
N GLU A 427 18.05 7.26 10.27
CA GLU A 427 17.25 8.49 10.39
C GLU A 427 15.84 8.27 10.97
N VAL A 428 15.27 7.08 10.79
CA VAL A 428 13.88 6.77 11.19
C VAL A 428 13.80 5.81 12.38
N MET A 429 14.93 5.35 12.91
CA MET A 429 15.01 4.42 14.03
C MET A 429 15.75 5.08 15.20
N ASP A 430 15.10 5.17 16.37
CA ASP A 430 15.70 5.68 17.60
C ASP A 430 15.32 4.77 18.79
N ASP A 431 16.32 4.23 19.51
CA ASP A 431 16.12 3.34 20.66
C ASP A 431 15.10 2.18 20.43
N GLY A 432 15.07 1.64 19.20
CA GLY A 432 14.17 0.56 18.77
C GLY A 432 12.76 1.02 18.38
N TRP A 433 12.47 2.32 18.42
CA TRP A 433 11.26 2.94 17.91
C TRP A 433 11.42 3.37 16.46
N PHE A 434 10.48 2.96 15.62
CA PHE A 434 10.35 3.45 14.26
C PHE A 434 9.47 4.70 14.24
N HIS A 435 10.03 5.82 13.78
CA HIS A 435 9.37 7.11 13.61
C HIS A 435 8.67 7.15 12.25
N THR A 436 7.33 7.14 12.25
CA THR A 436 6.56 6.95 11.02
C THR A 436 6.51 8.20 10.14
N GLY A 437 6.80 9.39 10.68
CA GLY A 437 6.55 10.67 10.03
C GLY A 437 5.07 11.07 9.96
N ASP A 438 4.15 10.29 10.51
CA ASP A 438 2.72 10.58 10.58
C ASP A 438 2.33 11.04 11.98
N ILE A 439 1.38 11.98 12.09
CA ILE A 439 0.93 12.54 13.36
C ILE A 439 -0.38 11.87 13.80
N GLY A 440 -0.37 11.35 15.03
CA GLY A 440 -1.51 10.72 15.68
C GLY A 440 -2.11 11.58 16.78
N GLU A 441 -3.39 11.37 17.06
CA GLU A 441 -4.12 11.88 18.23
C GLU A 441 -4.78 10.73 18.97
N TRP A 442 -4.41 10.51 20.23
CA TRP A 442 -5.05 9.50 21.07
C TRP A 442 -6.47 9.92 21.45
N GLN A 443 -7.42 9.02 21.24
CA GLN A 443 -8.79 9.17 21.71
C GLN A 443 -8.94 8.59 23.13
N PRO A 444 -9.93 9.04 23.92
CA PRO A 444 -10.12 8.57 25.30
C PRO A 444 -10.33 7.05 25.45
N ASN A 445 -10.88 6.40 24.43
CA ASN A 445 -11.06 4.93 24.38
C ASN A 445 -9.77 4.19 23.97
N GLY A 446 -8.68 4.89 23.63
CA GLY A 446 -7.45 4.29 23.16
C GLY A 446 -7.43 3.92 21.68
N SER A 447 -8.38 4.39 20.87
CA SER A 447 -8.20 4.41 19.43
C SER A 447 -7.34 5.61 19.01
N LEU A 448 -6.72 5.52 17.83
CA LEU A 448 -5.88 6.59 17.30
C LEU A 448 -6.55 7.25 16.08
N LYS A 449 -6.46 8.56 15.98
CA LYS A 449 -6.79 9.31 14.75
C LYS A 449 -5.51 9.76 14.07
N ILE A 450 -5.40 9.54 12.76
CA ILE A 450 -4.33 10.13 11.95
C ILE A 450 -4.76 11.54 11.59
N ILE A 451 -3.99 12.54 12.00
CA ILE A 451 -4.37 13.96 11.88
C ILE A 451 -3.47 14.75 10.93
N ASP A 452 -2.24 14.29 10.68
CA ASP A 452 -1.29 15.03 9.84
C ASP A 452 -0.11 14.14 9.37
N ARG A 453 0.77 14.70 8.54
CA ARG A 453 2.10 14.14 8.26
C ARG A 453 3.18 15.19 8.45
N LYS A 454 4.24 14.87 9.20
CA LYS A 454 5.37 15.75 9.50
C LYS A 454 5.99 16.40 8.25
N LYS A 455 5.98 15.68 7.11
CA LYS A 455 6.56 16.13 5.84
C LYS A 455 5.58 16.85 4.88
N ASN A 456 4.26 16.83 5.13
CA ASN A 456 3.25 17.42 4.22
C ASN A 456 2.66 18.74 4.73
N ILE A 457 3.42 19.47 5.55
CA ILE A 457 2.96 20.70 6.18
C ILE A 457 3.61 21.92 5.54
N PHE A 458 2.78 22.91 5.27
CA PHE A 458 3.23 24.21 4.80
C PHE A 458 3.34 25.14 5.99
N LYS A 459 4.53 25.71 6.19
CA LYS A 459 4.70 26.87 7.06
C LYS A 459 4.41 28.12 6.25
N LEU A 460 3.37 28.84 6.62
CA LEU A 460 3.04 30.12 6.03
C LEU A 460 4.06 31.18 6.47
N SER A 461 4.20 32.28 5.70
CA SER A 461 5.18 33.33 6.00
C SER A 461 4.98 34.00 7.37
N GLN A 462 3.75 33.98 7.89
CA GLN A 462 3.38 34.41 9.23
C GLN A 462 3.69 33.40 10.35
N GLY A 463 4.28 32.25 10.03
CA GLY A 463 4.72 31.25 11.01
C GLY A 463 3.70 30.15 11.35
N GLU A 464 2.46 30.27 10.89
CA GLU A 464 1.40 29.27 11.07
C GLU A 464 1.62 28.03 10.18
N TYR A 465 1.19 26.86 10.66
CA TYR A 465 1.30 25.60 9.95
C TYR A 465 -0.05 25.12 9.41
N VAL A 466 -0.04 24.52 8.22
CA VAL A 466 -1.24 24.03 7.55
C VAL A 466 -1.13 22.53 7.24
N ALA A 467 -2.06 21.75 7.80
CA ALA A 467 -2.24 20.33 7.56
C ALA A 467 -3.09 20.08 6.30
N VAL A 468 -2.44 19.94 5.14
CA VAL A 468 -3.17 19.99 3.85
C VAL A 468 -4.07 18.78 3.62
N GLU A 469 -3.70 17.59 4.09
CA GLU A 469 -4.56 16.41 3.97
C GLU A 469 -5.87 16.57 4.76
N ASN A 470 -5.81 17.19 5.95
CA ASN A 470 -7.00 17.52 6.72
C ASN A 470 -7.90 18.53 5.99
N LEU A 471 -7.30 19.58 5.41
CA LEU A 471 -8.06 20.56 4.62
C LEU A 471 -8.68 19.93 3.37
N GLU A 472 -7.98 19.06 2.66
CA GLU A 472 -8.52 18.36 1.50
C GLU A 472 -9.71 17.46 1.86
N ASN A 473 -9.66 16.77 3.00
CA ASN A 473 -10.77 15.94 3.49
C ASN A 473 -12.00 16.79 3.86
N ILE A 474 -11.78 18.00 4.39
CA ILE A 474 -12.85 18.94 4.72
C ILE A 474 -13.42 19.55 3.44
N TYR A 475 -12.58 20.04 2.53
CA TYR A 475 -13.02 20.70 1.31
C TYR A 475 -13.58 19.73 0.27
N GLY A 476 -13.16 18.46 0.28
CA GLY A 476 -13.71 17.41 -0.58
C GLY A 476 -15.18 17.07 -0.30
N LEU A 477 -15.78 17.62 0.77
CA LEU A 477 -17.22 17.57 1.04
C LEU A 477 -18.05 18.48 0.13
N VAL A 478 -17.43 19.49 -0.50
CA VAL A 478 -18.13 20.39 -1.41
C VAL A 478 -18.35 19.67 -2.74
N SER A 479 -19.61 19.56 -3.15
CA SER A 479 -19.97 18.97 -4.44
C SER A 479 -19.36 19.75 -5.60
N ALA A 480 -18.86 19.03 -6.61
CA ALA A 480 -18.50 19.64 -7.88
C ALA A 480 -19.75 20.22 -8.58
N ILE A 481 -19.53 21.20 -9.45
CA ILE A 481 -20.57 21.63 -10.40
C ILE A 481 -20.91 20.49 -11.36
N ASP A 482 -22.17 20.39 -11.77
CA ASP A 482 -22.66 19.43 -12.75
C ASP A 482 -23.73 20.06 -13.66
N SER A 483 -24.38 19.25 -14.49
CA SER A 483 -25.44 19.74 -15.39
C SER A 483 -26.64 20.32 -14.63
N ARG A 484 -26.93 19.84 -13.41
CA ARG A 484 -28.03 20.35 -12.59
C ARG A 484 -27.71 21.76 -12.09
N TRP A 485 -26.48 21.99 -11.63
CA TRP A 485 -26.05 23.34 -11.25
C TRP A 485 -26.19 24.34 -12.41
N ALA A 486 -25.83 23.92 -13.63
CA ALA A 486 -25.93 24.77 -14.82
C ALA A 486 -27.38 25.14 -15.12
N GLU A 487 -28.31 24.18 -15.10
CA GLU A 487 -29.75 24.41 -15.31
C GLU A 487 -30.33 25.38 -14.27
N GLU A 488 -30.04 25.15 -12.98
CA GLU A 488 -30.55 25.98 -11.87
C GLU A 488 -30.05 27.43 -11.92
N ASN A 489 -28.87 27.66 -12.52
CA ASN A 489 -28.26 28.99 -12.61
C ASN A 489 -28.40 29.63 -14.01
N GLY A 490 -29.14 28.99 -14.93
CA GLY A 490 -29.35 29.50 -16.29
C GLY A 490 -28.07 29.56 -17.14
N GLU A 491 -27.09 28.71 -16.83
CA GLU A 491 -25.84 28.60 -17.56
C GLU A 491 -25.92 27.46 -18.58
N SER A 492 -25.28 27.64 -19.74
CA SER A 492 -25.28 26.63 -20.82
C SER A 492 -23.87 26.48 -21.39
N GLY A 493 -23.53 25.28 -21.86
CA GLY A 493 -22.20 24.95 -22.38
C GLY A 493 -21.80 23.53 -22.04
N ASP A 494 -20.66 23.09 -22.58
CA ASP A 494 -20.03 21.85 -22.15
C ASP A 494 -19.34 22.01 -20.79
N PHE A 495 -18.94 20.90 -20.16
CA PHE A 495 -18.34 20.92 -18.82
C PHE A 495 -17.05 21.74 -18.76
N THR A 496 -16.27 21.73 -19.84
CA THR A 496 -15.06 22.54 -20.01
C THR A 496 -15.38 24.04 -19.90
N SER A 497 -16.37 24.50 -20.66
CA SER A 497 -16.80 25.90 -20.63
C SER A 497 -17.35 26.31 -19.27
N LEU A 498 -18.06 25.41 -18.58
CA LEU A 498 -18.57 25.65 -17.23
C LEU A 498 -17.44 25.81 -16.20
N CYS A 499 -16.34 25.07 -16.33
CA CYS A 499 -15.17 25.21 -15.45
C CYS A 499 -14.47 26.58 -15.61
N GLU A 500 -14.57 27.21 -16.78
CA GLU A 500 -14.02 28.54 -17.02
C GLU A 500 -14.92 29.67 -16.48
N ASN A 501 -16.22 29.38 -16.30
CA ASN A 501 -17.26 30.34 -15.93
C ASN A 501 -16.96 31.05 -14.57
N PRO A 502 -16.89 32.39 -14.53
CA PRO A 502 -16.68 33.14 -13.29
C PRO A 502 -17.74 32.89 -12.22
N LYS A 503 -19.01 32.67 -12.60
CA LYS A 503 -20.09 32.37 -11.65
C LYS A 503 -19.91 31.00 -11.00
N ALA A 504 -19.45 30.00 -11.76
CA ALA A 504 -19.14 28.68 -11.22
C ALA A 504 -17.99 28.74 -10.21
N LYS A 505 -16.92 29.47 -10.53
CA LYS A 505 -15.80 29.71 -9.62
C LYS A 505 -16.25 30.41 -8.33
N ALA A 506 -17.07 31.46 -8.46
CA ALA A 506 -17.61 32.19 -7.31
C ALA A 506 -18.53 31.32 -6.44
N TYR A 507 -19.37 30.49 -7.06
CA TYR A 507 -20.23 29.54 -6.37
C TYR A 507 -19.41 28.53 -5.56
N ILE A 508 -18.46 27.85 -6.19
CA ILE A 508 -17.59 26.88 -5.51
C ILE A 508 -16.78 27.54 -4.39
N LEU A 509 -16.21 28.73 -4.63
CA LEU A 509 -15.49 29.47 -3.58
C LEU A 509 -16.41 29.85 -2.40
N GLY A 510 -17.67 30.18 -2.67
CA GLY A 510 -18.70 30.43 -1.68
C GLY A 510 -18.98 29.19 -0.82
N GLU A 511 -19.18 28.03 -1.44
CA GLU A 511 -19.41 26.76 -0.72
C GLU A 511 -18.18 26.33 0.08
N LEU A 512 -16.96 26.49 -0.46
CA LEU A 512 -15.72 26.27 0.28
C LEU A 512 -15.60 27.21 1.50
N THR A 513 -16.01 28.47 1.35
CA THR A 513 -16.02 29.42 2.48
C THR A 513 -17.05 29.04 3.53
N LYS A 514 -18.23 28.57 3.11
CA LYS A 514 -19.30 28.12 3.99
C LYS A 514 -18.87 26.90 4.81
N ILE A 515 -18.31 25.87 4.17
CA ILE A 515 -17.87 24.68 4.89
C ILE A 515 -16.69 24.97 5.83
N ALA A 516 -15.80 25.89 5.46
CA ALA A 516 -14.72 26.31 6.33
C ALA A 516 -15.24 26.94 7.63
N LYS A 517 -16.30 27.76 7.54
CA LYS A 517 -16.97 28.33 8.71
C LYS A 517 -17.69 27.26 9.54
N GLU A 518 -18.41 26.34 8.90
CA GLU A 518 -19.10 25.23 9.57
C GLU A 518 -18.13 24.32 10.34
N LYS A 519 -16.97 24.04 9.77
CA LYS A 519 -15.90 23.24 10.41
C LYS A 519 -14.98 24.06 11.32
N LYS A 520 -15.27 25.36 11.52
CA LYS A 520 -14.51 26.28 12.38
C LYS A 520 -13.02 26.34 12.04
N LEU A 521 -12.70 26.30 10.74
CA LEU A 521 -11.33 26.48 10.26
C LEU A 521 -10.81 27.88 10.60
N LYS A 522 -9.51 27.98 10.87
CA LYS A 522 -8.83 29.25 11.14
C LYS A 522 -8.80 30.09 9.86
N GLY A 523 -8.73 31.42 10.01
CA GLY A 523 -8.80 32.34 8.87
C GLY A 523 -7.77 32.10 7.76
N PHE A 524 -6.59 31.58 8.12
CA PHE A 524 -5.50 31.22 7.19
C PHE A 524 -5.69 29.86 6.52
N GLU A 525 -6.59 29.02 7.02
CA GLU A 525 -6.96 27.74 6.40
C GLU A 525 -8.05 27.93 5.32
N VAL A 526 -8.70 29.11 5.26
CA VAL A 526 -9.77 29.43 4.30
C VAL A 526 -9.22 29.71 2.90
N ILE A 527 -9.58 28.85 1.94
CA ILE A 527 -9.27 29.02 0.51
C ILE A 527 -9.76 30.38 0.00
N LYS A 528 -8.89 31.12 -0.71
CA LYS A 528 -9.17 32.46 -1.22
C LYS A 528 -9.44 32.54 -2.72
N ALA A 529 -9.02 31.53 -3.48
CA ALA A 529 -9.20 31.45 -4.92
C ALA A 529 -9.22 29.98 -5.35
N VAL A 530 -9.88 29.70 -6.48
CA VAL A 530 -10.03 28.35 -7.03
C VAL A 530 -9.79 28.32 -8.54
N HIS A 531 -9.28 27.19 -9.00
CA HIS A 531 -9.30 26.78 -10.40
C HIS A 531 -10.18 25.53 -10.51
N LEU A 532 -11.07 25.50 -11.50
CA LEU A 532 -11.90 24.34 -11.81
C LEU A 532 -11.27 23.64 -13.02
N ASP A 533 -10.91 22.38 -12.86
CA ASP A 533 -10.34 21.56 -13.94
C ASP A 533 -11.43 20.59 -14.45
N PRO A 534 -11.73 20.57 -15.75
CA PRO A 534 -12.74 19.69 -16.31
C PRO A 534 -12.33 18.20 -16.31
N LEU A 535 -11.05 17.89 -16.11
CA LEU A 535 -10.51 16.53 -16.17
C LEU A 535 -10.19 16.00 -14.76
N PRO A 536 -10.84 14.91 -14.30
CA PRO A 536 -10.51 14.27 -13.03
C PRO A 536 -9.06 13.81 -12.99
N PHE A 537 -8.37 13.95 -11.86
CA PHE A 537 -6.99 13.45 -11.72
C PHE A 537 -6.91 11.97 -12.10
N ASP A 538 -5.88 11.62 -12.86
CA ASP A 538 -5.71 10.29 -13.42
C ASP A 538 -4.23 9.86 -13.41
N MET A 539 -4.01 8.59 -13.73
CA MET A 539 -2.66 8.01 -13.82
C MET A 539 -1.98 8.33 -15.15
N GLU A 540 -2.73 8.64 -16.22
CA GLU A 540 -2.19 8.93 -17.55
C GLU A 540 -1.42 10.26 -17.57
N ARG A 541 -1.90 11.25 -16.81
CA ARG A 541 -1.25 12.55 -16.57
C ARG A 541 -0.26 12.53 -15.40
N ASP A 542 0.04 11.36 -14.83
CA ASP A 542 0.94 11.17 -13.68
C ASP A 542 0.53 11.94 -12.41
N LEU A 543 -0.77 12.14 -12.20
CA LEU A 543 -1.30 12.90 -11.05
C LEU A 543 -1.69 12.00 -9.86
N LEU A 544 -1.98 10.73 -10.13
CA LEU A 544 -2.32 9.71 -9.14
C LEU A 544 -1.36 8.51 -9.13
N THR A 545 -1.23 7.86 -7.98
CA THR A 545 -0.69 6.49 -7.86
C THR A 545 -1.77 5.46 -8.23
N PRO A 546 -1.45 4.17 -8.46
CA PRO A 546 -2.44 3.12 -8.72
C PRO A 546 -3.30 2.77 -7.50
N THR A 547 -2.84 3.16 -6.31
CA THR A 547 -3.66 3.16 -5.09
C THR A 547 -4.53 4.43 -4.97
N TYR A 548 -4.69 5.20 -6.06
CA TYR A 548 -5.46 6.44 -6.17
C TYR A 548 -5.01 7.56 -5.21
N LYS A 549 -3.80 7.47 -4.65
CA LYS A 549 -3.20 8.56 -3.85
C LYS A 549 -2.69 9.68 -4.75
N LYS A 550 -2.91 10.92 -4.34
CA LYS A 550 -2.44 12.14 -5.03
C LYS A 550 -0.92 12.27 -5.00
N LYS A 551 -0.30 12.51 -6.15
CA LYS A 551 1.14 12.80 -6.28
C LYS A 551 1.38 14.31 -6.14
N ARG A 552 1.47 14.83 -4.89
CA ARG A 552 1.55 16.28 -4.59
C ARG A 552 2.63 17.05 -5.39
N PRO A 553 3.88 16.56 -5.49
CA PRO A 553 4.92 17.28 -6.24
C PRO A 553 4.60 17.39 -7.74
N GLN A 554 4.03 16.33 -8.32
CA GLN A 554 3.57 16.29 -9.70
C GLN A 554 2.38 17.22 -9.93
N LEU A 555 1.40 17.22 -9.02
CA LEU A 555 0.28 18.16 -9.04
C LEU A 555 0.77 19.62 -8.99
N LEU A 556 1.71 19.93 -8.08
CA LEU A 556 2.28 21.27 -7.98
C LEU A 556 2.96 21.67 -9.30
N LYS A 557 3.81 20.80 -9.86
CA LYS A 557 4.49 21.04 -11.13
C LYS A 557 3.50 21.26 -12.28
N TYR A 558 2.46 20.44 -12.36
CA TYR A 558 1.43 20.51 -13.41
C TYR A 558 0.62 21.81 -13.33
N TYR A 559 0.21 22.22 -12.11
CA TYR A 559 -0.63 23.40 -11.90
C TYR A 559 0.15 24.68 -11.55
N GLN A 560 1.50 24.66 -11.54
CA GLN A 560 2.32 25.77 -11.03
C GLN A 560 1.97 27.11 -11.70
N GLY A 561 1.88 27.14 -13.03
CA GLY A 561 1.56 28.36 -13.77
C GLY A 561 0.16 28.92 -13.43
N ILE A 562 -0.80 28.03 -13.18
CA ILE A 562 -2.16 28.40 -12.77
C ILE A 562 -2.14 28.96 -11.35
N ILE A 563 -1.47 28.27 -10.42
CA ILE A 563 -1.35 28.68 -9.01
C ILE A 563 -0.68 30.06 -8.92
N ASP A 564 0.42 30.27 -9.64
CA ASP A 564 1.11 31.57 -9.69
C ASP A 564 0.20 32.68 -10.23
N GLY A 565 -0.64 32.37 -11.23
CA GLY A 565 -1.64 33.28 -11.76
C GLY A 565 -2.70 33.66 -10.72
N LEU A 566 -3.17 32.70 -9.92
CA LEU A 566 -4.13 32.95 -8.83
C LEU A 566 -3.53 33.86 -7.75
N TYR A 567 -2.24 33.71 -7.40
CA TYR A 567 -1.57 34.59 -6.44
C TYR A 567 -1.32 36.01 -6.96
N LYS A 568 -1.18 36.17 -8.29
CA LYS A 568 -0.96 37.48 -8.94
C LYS A 568 -2.25 38.24 -9.24
N SER A 569 -3.39 37.55 -9.24
CA SER A 569 -4.69 38.16 -9.51
C SER A 569 -5.07 39.11 -8.36
N PRO A 570 -5.50 40.35 -8.65
CA PRO A 570 -5.93 41.28 -7.60
C PRO A 570 -7.14 40.69 -6.85
N LYS A 571 -7.11 40.82 -5.52
CA LYS A 571 -8.17 40.32 -4.62
C LYS A 571 -9.50 41.02 -4.83
#